data_AF-A0A935JRT6-F1
#
_entry.id   AF-A0A935JRT6-F1
#
_cell.length_a   1.000
_cell.length_b   1.000
_cell.length_c   1.000
_cell.angle_alpha   90.00
_cell.angle_beta   90.00
_cell.angle_gamma   90.00
#
_symmetry.space_group_name_H-M   'P 1'
#
loop_
_entity.id
_entity.type
_entity.pdbx_description
1 polymer ?
#
loop_
_entity_poly.entity_id
_entity_poly.type
_entity_poly.pdbx_seq_one_letter_code
_entity_poly.pdbx_strand_id
1 'polypeptide(L)'
;MKKLNISKVLLVLIVAFAMFAGTDFAQTPKTAKAEVGSQTAKNGFKNEDEIRNKFNNWKTDEDARVWLATMNYKLAEIESVTATKPHGEKADVEAVVKTKSAERKEGISIKLVSNTNGFNQIDKRWLAHYVKMWKMPADVEAALKLFVGETPPNKSSRDANRMFLNELEADVQKAVIDFFTANREMIVSDLFSGDGAHAAGWVMVALKSADKPRWVLRTDADTIKFFGEGKIALTRNGNLKIGRITMQRKGGDGGRETAKMLQFKINPALLFDAK
;
A
#
# COMPACT_ATOMS: atom_id res chain seq x y z
N MET A 1 -6.10 32.77 -91.74
CA MET A 1 -4.75 33.11 -91.25
C MET A 1 -4.87 33.81 -89.89
N LYS A 2 -4.05 33.39 -88.90
CA LYS A 2 -3.82 33.96 -87.54
C LYS A 2 -5.02 33.86 -86.56
N LYS A 3 -5.03 32.85 -85.68
CA LYS A 3 -4.48 32.78 -84.29
C LYS A 3 -5.45 33.35 -83.24
N LEU A 4 -5.94 32.49 -82.33
CA LEU A 4 -6.24 32.89 -80.96
C LEU A 4 -5.92 31.75 -79.97
N ASN A 5 -5.37 32.14 -78.83
CA ASN A 5 -4.53 31.39 -77.90
C ASN A 5 -5.25 30.26 -77.15
N ILE A 6 -4.52 29.14 -77.00
CA ILE A 6 -4.80 28.07 -76.04
C ILE A 6 -3.94 28.32 -74.81
N SER A 7 -4.54 28.44 -73.63
CA SER A 7 -3.87 28.06 -72.38
C SER A 7 -4.88 27.80 -71.27
N LYS A 8 -5.09 26.49 -71.02
CA LYS A 8 -5.07 25.80 -69.72
C LYS A 8 -6.13 26.19 -68.66
N VAL A 9 -6.70 25.33 -67.82
CA VAL A 9 -6.59 23.90 -67.45
C VAL A 9 -7.79 23.70 -66.49
N LEU A 10 -8.73 22.81 -66.79
CA LEU A 10 -8.94 21.44 -66.26
C LEU A 10 -9.81 21.34 -64.98
N LEU A 11 -11.09 21.03 -65.23
CA LEU A 11 -11.94 19.99 -64.64
C LEU A 11 -11.53 19.35 -63.29
N VAL A 12 -12.38 19.51 -62.26
CA VAL A 12 -12.53 18.55 -61.15
C VAL A 12 -14.01 18.34 -60.88
N LEU A 13 -14.47 17.10 -61.01
CA LEU A 13 -15.85 16.65 -60.80
C LEU A 13 -15.92 15.79 -59.54
N ILE A 14 -16.96 16.03 -58.76
CA ILE A 14 -17.28 15.50 -57.43
C ILE A 14 -17.68 14.02 -57.51
N VAL A 15 -17.18 13.19 -56.60
CA VAL A 15 -17.87 11.97 -56.14
C VAL A 15 -17.80 11.92 -54.62
N ALA A 16 -18.98 11.88 -54.00
CA ALA A 16 -19.19 11.77 -52.57
C ALA A 16 -18.92 10.35 -52.06
N PHE A 17 -18.19 10.23 -50.97
CA PHE A 17 -18.18 9.04 -50.11
C PHE A 17 -18.39 9.50 -48.68
N ALA A 18 -19.60 9.29 -48.15
CA ALA A 18 -19.91 9.50 -46.74
C ALA A 18 -19.28 8.35 -45.95
N MET A 19 -18.14 8.59 -45.32
CA MET A 19 -17.61 7.72 -44.27
C MET A 19 -18.09 8.21 -42.91
N PHE A 20 -18.78 7.31 -42.20
CA PHE A 20 -18.93 7.34 -40.76
C PHE A 20 -17.56 7.55 -40.10
N ALA A 21 -17.41 8.62 -39.32
CA ALA A 21 -16.42 8.69 -38.27
C ALA A 21 -17.18 8.87 -36.96
N GLY A 22 -17.38 7.76 -36.25
CA GLY A 22 -17.88 7.77 -34.89
C GLY A 22 -16.96 8.64 -34.03
N THR A 23 -17.59 9.40 -33.14
CA THR A 23 -16.91 10.10 -32.05
C THR A 23 -16.33 9.04 -31.11
N ASP A 24 -15.06 8.68 -31.29
CA ASP A 24 -14.34 7.90 -30.30
C ASP A 24 -14.09 8.77 -29.07
N PHE A 25 -14.83 8.47 -28.00
CA PHE A 25 -14.60 9.01 -26.67
C PHE A 25 -13.22 8.56 -26.16
N ALA A 26 -12.21 9.42 -26.30
CA ALA A 26 -10.94 9.28 -25.61
C ALA A 26 -11.08 9.62 -24.11
N GLN A 27 -11.78 8.77 -23.35
CA GLN A 27 -11.84 8.78 -21.88
C GLN A 27 -11.35 7.43 -21.31
N THR A 28 -10.10 7.01 -21.53
CA THR A 28 -9.74 5.59 -21.30
C THR A 28 -8.50 5.20 -20.48
N PRO A 29 -7.58 6.08 -20.02
CA PRO A 29 -6.53 5.63 -19.06
C PRO A 29 -6.82 5.95 -17.58
N LYS A 30 -7.44 7.11 -17.31
CA LYS A 30 -7.58 7.67 -15.96
C LYS A 30 -8.76 7.05 -15.18
N THR A 31 -9.86 6.78 -15.87
CA THR A 31 -11.06 6.09 -15.39
C THR A 31 -10.75 4.64 -15.04
N ALA A 32 -10.12 3.88 -15.94
CA ALA A 32 -9.74 2.49 -15.73
C ALA A 32 -8.83 2.30 -14.49
N LYS A 33 -7.83 3.18 -14.26
CA LYS A 33 -6.96 3.09 -13.08
C LYS A 33 -7.69 3.39 -11.77
N ALA A 34 -8.65 4.33 -11.80
CA ALA A 34 -9.49 4.64 -10.64
C ALA A 34 -10.46 3.49 -10.31
N GLU A 35 -11.03 2.85 -11.33
CA GLU A 35 -11.88 1.67 -11.20
C GLU A 35 -11.12 0.49 -10.61
N VAL A 36 -9.91 0.18 -11.11
CA VAL A 36 -9.05 -0.87 -10.55
C VAL A 36 -8.72 -0.60 -9.08
N GLY A 37 -8.38 0.64 -8.73
CA GLY A 37 -8.15 1.04 -7.34
C GLY A 37 -9.40 0.88 -6.45
N SER A 38 -10.56 1.27 -6.97
CA SER A 38 -11.86 1.12 -6.27
C SER A 38 -12.23 -0.35 -6.05
N GLN A 39 -12.09 -1.19 -7.07
CA GLN A 39 -12.34 -2.63 -6.96
C GLN A 39 -11.36 -3.31 -5.99
N THR A 40 -10.08 -2.90 -6.02
CA THR A 40 -9.09 -3.38 -5.05
C THR A 40 -9.51 -3.08 -3.62
N ALA A 41 -9.98 -1.85 -3.34
CA ALA A 41 -10.47 -1.47 -2.01
C ALA A 41 -11.72 -2.26 -1.61
N LYS A 42 -12.70 -2.40 -2.51
CA LYS A 42 -13.92 -3.19 -2.27
C LYS A 42 -13.61 -4.65 -1.94
N ASN A 43 -12.64 -5.25 -2.64
CA ASN A 43 -12.22 -6.62 -2.39
C ASN A 43 -11.52 -6.78 -1.03
N GLY A 44 -10.77 -5.77 -0.58
CA GLY A 44 -10.23 -5.71 0.78
C GLY A 44 -11.34 -5.79 1.83
N PHE A 45 -12.36 -4.93 1.73
CA PHE A 45 -13.48 -4.93 2.69
C PHE A 45 -14.27 -6.24 2.71
N LYS A 46 -14.53 -6.83 1.53
CA LYS A 46 -15.18 -8.15 1.43
C LYS A 46 -14.34 -9.24 2.10
N ASN A 47 -13.01 -9.17 1.98
CA ASN A 47 -12.12 -10.12 2.62
C ASN A 47 -12.13 -10.00 4.15
N GLU A 48 -12.22 -8.78 4.68
CA GLU A 48 -12.40 -8.55 6.12
C GLU A 48 -13.73 -9.12 6.62
N ASP A 49 -14.82 -8.93 5.86
CA ASP A 49 -16.13 -9.50 6.19
C ASP A 49 -16.10 -11.03 6.20
N GLU A 50 -15.40 -11.64 5.24
CA GLU A 50 -15.21 -13.09 5.17
C GLU A 50 -14.46 -13.62 6.39
N ILE A 51 -13.32 -13.02 6.76
CA ILE A 51 -12.55 -13.42 7.95
C ILE A 51 -13.39 -13.27 9.21
N ARG A 52 -14.09 -12.14 9.39
CA ARG A 52 -15.00 -11.94 10.52
C ARG A 52 -16.04 -13.06 10.60
N ASN A 53 -16.68 -13.38 9.47
CA ASN A 53 -17.70 -14.41 9.42
C ASN A 53 -17.13 -15.81 9.73
N LYS A 54 -15.89 -16.11 9.30
CA LYS A 54 -15.20 -17.36 9.63
C LYS A 54 -14.97 -17.48 11.14
N PHE A 55 -14.49 -16.44 11.81
CA PHE A 55 -14.37 -16.44 13.27
C PHE A 55 -15.71 -16.64 13.99
N ASN A 56 -16.78 -15.97 13.53
CA ASN A 56 -18.13 -16.18 14.09
C ASN A 56 -18.66 -17.61 13.86
N ASN A 57 -18.16 -18.32 12.84
CA ASN A 57 -18.52 -19.70 12.51
C ASN A 57 -17.44 -20.72 12.88
N TRP A 58 -16.53 -20.39 13.80
CA TRP A 58 -15.33 -21.20 14.11
C TRP A 58 -15.61 -22.67 14.46
N LYS A 59 -16.81 -23.02 14.92
CA LYS A 59 -17.16 -24.41 15.25
C LYS A 59 -17.15 -25.31 14.01
N THR A 60 -17.51 -24.77 12.84
CA THR A 60 -17.59 -25.50 11.57
C THR A 60 -16.57 -25.03 10.54
N ASP A 61 -15.98 -23.86 10.71
CA ASP A 61 -14.97 -23.32 9.79
C ASP A 61 -13.56 -23.83 10.15
N GLU A 62 -12.96 -24.61 9.25
CA GLU A 62 -11.64 -25.21 9.46
C GLU A 62 -10.51 -24.17 9.55
N ASP A 63 -10.56 -23.11 8.73
CA ASP A 63 -9.56 -22.05 8.75
C ASP A 63 -9.56 -21.32 10.10
N ALA A 64 -10.75 -20.94 10.59
CA ALA A 64 -10.89 -20.27 11.88
C ALA A 64 -10.37 -21.11 13.05
N ARG A 65 -10.56 -22.44 13.02
CA ARG A 65 -9.99 -23.35 14.03
C ARG A 65 -8.47 -23.36 13.99
N VAL A 66 -7.87 -23.35 12.80
CA VAL A 66 -6.42 -23.24 12.64
C VAL A 66 -5.91 -21.90 13.16
N TRP A 67 -6.61 -20.81 12.90
CA TRP A 67 -6.24 -19.48 13.40
C TRP A 67 -6.31 -19.40 14.92
N LEU A 68 -7.39 -19.88 15.54
CA LEU A 68 -7.52 -19.90 17.01
C LEU A 68 -6.42 -20.76 17.66
N ALA A 69 -6.09 -21.91 17.07
CA ALA A 69 -4.97 -22.73 17.54
C ALA A 69 -3.62 -22.01 17.39
N THR A 70 -3.42 -21.28 16.29
CA THR A 70 -2.23 -20.44 16.05
C THR A 70 -2.12 -19.31 17.08
N MET A 71 -3.26 -18.77 17.51
CA MET A 71 -3.37 -17.81 18.61
C MET A 71 -3.19 -18.44 20.00
N ASN A 72 -2.74 -19.70 20.08
CA ASN A 72 -2.52 -20.49 21.29
C ASN A 72 -3.79 -20.81 22.10
N TYR A 73 -4.99 -20.75 21.49
CA TYR A 73 -6.21 -21.24 22.13
C TYR A 73 -6.33 -22.75 21.96
N LYS A 74 -6.62 -23.45 23.07
CA LYS A 74 -7.07 -24.83 23.03
C LYS A 74 -8.54 -24.86 22.64
N LEU A 75 -8.86 -25.38 21.45
CA LEU A 75 -10.21 -25.37 20.90
C LEU A 75 -11.28 -25.99 21.83
N ALA A 76 -10.91 -27.02 22.61
CA ALA A 76 -11.81 -27.67 23.56
C ALA A 76 -12.16 -26.80 24.78
N GLU A 77 -11.39 -25.74 25.05
CA GLU A 77 -11.60 -24.82 26.17
C GLU A 77 -12.36 -23.55 25.75
N ILE A 78 -12.60 -23.35 24.45
CA ILE A 78 -13.32 -22.18 23.91
C ILE A 78 -14.83 -22.38 24.11
N GLU A 79 -15.45 -21.44 24.83
CA GLU A 79 -16.90 -21.40 25.04
C GLU A 79 -17.60 -20.64 23.91
N SER A 80 -17.03 -19.50 23.51
CA SER A 80 -17.57 -18.65 22.44
C SER A 80 -16.49 -17.81 21.77
N VAL A 81 -16.74 -17.47 20.50
CA VAL A 81 -15.95 -16.49 19.74
C VAL A 81 -16.94 -15.53 19.10
N THR A 82 -16.70 -14.24 19.26
CA THR A 82 -17.45 -13.17 18.59
C THR A 82 -16.48 -12.25 17.88
N ALA A 83 -16.68 -12.03 16.59
CA ALA A 83 -15.85 -11.18 15.76
C ALA A 83 -16.62 -10.00 15.17
N THR A 84 -16.02 -8.81 15.26
CA THR A 84 -16.58 -7.53 14.75
C THR A 84 -15.54 -6.77 13.93
N LYS A 85 -15.99 -5.75 13.19
CA LYS A 85 -15.10 -4.81 12.50
C LYS A 85 -15.10 -3.49 13.27
N PRO A 86 -14.00 -3.12 13.94
CA PRO A 86 -13.91 -1.81 14.57
C PRO A 86 -13.88 -0.71 13.50
N HIS A 87 -14.20 0.52 13.87
CA HIS A 87 -14.15 1.67 12.96
C HIS A 87 -13.08 2.66 13.40
N GLY A 88 -12.20 3.05 12.48
CA GLY A 88 -11.13 4.02 12.75
C GLY A 88 -9.85 3.45 13.38
N GLU A 89 -9.82 2.14 13.63
CA GLU A 89 -8.70 1.45 14.30
C GLU A 89 -7.72 0.78 13.32
N LYS A 90 -6.55 0.38 13.82
CA LYS A 90 -5.54 -0.38 13.05
C LYS A 90 -5.91 -1.85 12.85
N ALA A 91 -6.70 -2.43 13.76
CA ALA A 91 -7.28 -3.75 13.58
C ALA A 91 -8.41 -3.68 12.56
N ASP A 92 -8.40 -4.60 11.60
CA ASP A 92 -9.44 -4.71 10.59
C ASP A 92 -10.59 -5.64 11.07
N VAL A 93 -10.27 -6.57 11.97
CA VAL A 93 -11.21 -7.42 12.72
C VAL A 93 -10.77 -7.51 14.19
N GLU A 94 -11.72 -7.45 15.12
CA GLU A 94 -11.51 -7.81 16.53
C GLU A 94 -12.25 -9.12 16.83
N ALA A 95 -11.55 -10.12 17.37
CA ALA A 95 -12.15 -11.36 17.86
C ALA A 95 -12.10 -11.40 19.39
N VAL A 96 -13.26 -11.50 20.03
CA VAL A 96 -13.39 -11.76 21.46
C VAL A 96 -13.51 -13.27 21.66
N VAL A 97 -12.51 -13.87 22.29
CA VAL A 97 -12.45 -15.30 22.57
C VAL A 97 -12.67 -15.51 24.06
N LYS A 98 -13.75 -16.22 24.40
CA LYS A 98 -14.08 -16.61 25.76
C LYS A 98 -13.74 -18.07 25.98
N THR A 99 -12.97 -18.31 27.03
CA THR A 99 -12.65 -19.64 27.55
C THR A 99 -13.17 -19.78 28.97
N LYS A 100 -13.11 -20.99 29.53
CA LYS A 100 -13.45 -21.24 30.94
C LYS A 100 -12.66 -20.39 31.93
N SER A 101 -11.44 -19.98 31.59
CA SER A 101 -10.51 -19.30 32.49
C SER A 101 -10.40 -17.81 32.25
N ALA A 102 -10.65 -17.33 31.03
CA ALA A 102 -10.49 -15.93 30.66
C ALA A 102 -11.28 -15.56 29.40
N GLU A 103 -11.55 -14.26 29.27
CA GLU A 103 -11.99 -13.61 28.03
C GLU A 103 -10.86 -12.70 27.53
N ARG A 104 -10.56 -12.79 26.24
CA ARG A 104 -9.50 -12.01 25.60
C ARG A 104 -10.03 -11.38 24.31
N LYS A 105 -9.57 -10.17 24.03
CA LYS A 105 -9.84 -9.46 22.77
C LYS A 105 -8.58 -9.48 21.92
N GLU A 106 -8.70 -10.03 20.72
CA GLU A 106 -7.62 -10.18 19.74
C GLU A 106 -7.86 -9.23 18.56
N GLY A 107 -7.03 -8.19 18.43
CA GLY A 107 -7.04 -7.31 17.27
C GLY A 107 -6.22 -7.89 16.12
N ILE A 108 -6.80 -7.95 14.92
CA ILE A 108 -6.19 -8.56 13.73
C ILE A 108 -6.15 -7.52 12.60
N SER A 109 -4.94 -7.17 12.14
CA SER A 109 -4.78 -6.44 10.88
C SER A 109 -4.71 -7.42 9.71
N ILE A 110 -5.49 -7.16 8.67
CA ILE A 110 -5.70 -8.03 7.52
C ILE A 110 -5.06 -7.38 6.29
N LYS A 111 -4.25 -8.16 5.56
CA LYS A 111 -3.68 -7.76 4.28
C LYS A 111 -4.10 -8.76 3.21
N LEU A 112 -4.96 -8.31 2.29
CA LEU A 112 -5.31 -9.07 1.10
C LEU A 112 -4.23 -8.89 0.02
N VAL A 113 -3.77 -10.00 -0.55
CA VAL A 113 -2.88 -10.04 -1.71
C VAL A 113 -3.44 -10.99 -2.78
N SER A 114 -3.40 -10.56 -4.05
CA SER A 114 -3.88 -11.35 -5.19
C SER A 114 -2.77 -12.12 -5.91
N ASN A 115 -1.51 -11.89 -5.54
CA ASN A 115 -0.33 -12.57 -6.03
C ASN A 115 0.83 -12.42 -5.03
N THR A 116 1.89 -13.19 -5.24
CA THR A 116 3.06 -13.24 -4.35
C THR A 116 3.99 -12.03 -4.45
N ASN A 117 3.78 -11.13 -5.41
CA ASN A 117 4.59 -9.94 -5.65
C ASN A 117 3.85 -8.62 -5.37
N GLY A 118 2.66 -8.71 -4.76
CA GLY A 118 1.81 -7.55 -4.47
C GLY A 118 2.40 -6.66 -3.38
N PHE A 119 2.12 -5.36 -3.45
CA PHE A 119 2.53 -4.40 -2.42
C PHE A 119 1.32 -3.74 -1.76
N ASN A 120 1.26 -3.81 -0.43
CA ASN A 120 0.20 -3.19 0.36
C ASN A 120 0.75 -1.98 1.12
N GLN A 121 -0.08 -0.94 1.24
CA GLN A 121 0.22 0.18 2.12
C GLN A 121 0.05 -0.25 3.58
N ILE A 122 1.00 0.13 4.44
CA ILE A 122 0.91 -0.08 5.89
C ILE A 122 0.72 1.24 6.66
N ASP A 123 1.30 2.34 6.17
CA ASP A 123 1.05 3.67 6.70
C ASP A 123 1.24 4.73 5.61
N LYS A 124 0.58 5.88 5.79
CA LYS A 124 0.68 7.05 4.90
C LYS A 124 0.16 8.29 5.61
N ARG A 125 1.02 9.30 5.78
CA ARG A 125 0.69 10.60 6.39
C ARG A 125 1.47 11.72 5.71
N TRP A 126 1.11 12.96 6.04
CA TRP A 126 1.94 14.12 5.73
C TRP A 126 3.29 14.05 6.44
N LEU A 127 4.36 14.55 5.81
CA LEU A 127 5.70 14.46 6.37
C LEU A 127 5.80 15.11 7.75
N ALA A 128 5.16 16.27 7.94
CA ALA A 128 5.11 16.99 9.21
C ALA A 128 4.66 16.11 10.40
N HIS A 129 3.79 15.13 10.16
CA HIS A 129 3.35 14.20 11.20
C HIS A 129 4.51 13.30 11.65
N TYR A 130 5.24 12.70 10.70
CA TYR A 130 6.41 11.87 10.99
C TYR A 130 7.56 12.69 11.60
N VAL A 131 7.75 13.93 11.15
CA VAL A 131 8.76 14.85 11.71
C VAL A 131 8.53 15.03 13.20
N LYS A 132 7.28 15.33 13.60
CA LYS A 132 6.90 15.48 15.01
C LYS A 132 7.04 14.17 15.77
N MET A 133 6.51 13.08 15.23
CA MET A 133 6.43 11.77 15.88
C MET A 133 7.82 11.16 16.11
N TRP A 134 8.69 11.19 15.10
CA TRP A 134 10.02 10.59 15.14
C TRP A 134 11.13 11.59 15.51
N LYS A 135 10.76 12.82 15.90
CA LYS A 135 11.69 13.90 16.26
C LYS A 135 12.78 14.07 15.19
N MET A 136 12.34 14.14 13.94
CA MET A 136 13.22 14.09 12.79
C MET A 136 14.13 15.34 12.74
N PRO A 137 15.44 15.17 12.53
CA PRO A 137 16.36 16.29 12.31
C PRO A 137 15.97 17.16 11.11
N ALA A 138 16.28 18.45 11.17
CA ALA A 138 15.86 19.43 10.17
C ALA A 138 16.45 19.17 8.77
N ASP A 139 17.67 18.64 8.69
CA ASP A 139 18.33 18.24 7.44
C ASP A 139 17.63 17.03 6.80
N VAL A 140 17.24 16.04 7.60
CA VAL A 140 16.45 14.88 7.15
C VAL A 140 15.05 15.31 6.73
N GLU A 141 14.39 16.20 7.47
CA GLU A 141 13.10 16.77 7.09
C GLU A 141 13.19 17.51 5.74
N ALA A 142 14.19 18.37 5.56
CA ALA A 142 14.39 19.11 4.32
C ALA A 142 14.61 18.17 3.12
N ALA A 143 15.43 17.13 3.31
CA ALA A 143 15.64 16.09 2.31
C ALA A 143 14.33 15.37 1.94
N LEU A 144 13.52 15.01 2.94
CA LEU A 144 12.25 14.33 2.70
C LEU A 144 11.20 15.24 2.08
N LYS A 145 11.17 16.56 2.36
CA LYS A 145 10.29 17.52 1.69
C LYS A 145 10.54 17.59 0.18
N LEU A 146 11.82 17.62 -0.22
CA LEU A 146 12.22 17.51 -1.62
C LEU A 146 11.78 16.15 -2.20
N PHE A 147 11.97 15.07 -1.45
CA PHE A 147 11.65 13.71 -1.90
C PHE A 147 10.15 13.49 -2.19
N VAL A 148 9.28 13.99 -1.32
CA VAL A 148 7.84 13.84 -1.45
C VAL A 148 7.20 14.93 -2.32
N GLY A 149 7.93 16.02 -2.59
CA GLY A 149 7.46 17.15 -3.39
C GLY A 149 6.63 18.17 -2.61
N GLU A 150 6.79 18.22 -1.28
CA GLU A 150 6.30 19.34 -0.46
C GLU A 150 7.14 20.60 -0.71
N THR A 151 8.41 20.42 -1.08
CA THR A 151 9.29 21.47 -1.62
C THR A 151 9.67 21.11 -3.06
N PRO A 152 9.61 22.06 -4.01
CA PRO A 152 9.99 21.80 -5.40
C PRO A 152 11.48 21.45 -5.52
N PRO A 153 11.90 20.78 -6.61
CA PRO A 153 13.31 20.49 -6.86
C PRO A 153 14.18 21.74 -6.82
N ASN A 154 15.33 21.67 -6.16
CA ASN A 154 16.31 22.75 -6.12
C ASN A 154 17.44 22.60 -7.17
N LYS A 155 17.43 21.49 -7.91
CA LYS A 155 18.33 21.18 -9.03
C LYS A 155 17.62 20.28 -10.04
N SER A 156 18.31 19.93 -11.13
CA SER A 156 17.77 19.02 -12.14
C SER A 156 17.34 17.68 -11.52
N SER A 157 16.11 17.27 -11.84
CA SER A 157 15.47 16.06 -11.31
C SER A 157 14.74 15.34 -12.44
N ARG A 158 14.62 14.01 -12.32
CA ARG A 158 13.79 13.20 -13.25
C ARG A 158 12.30 13.54 -13.18
N ASP A 159 11.85 14.22 -12.13
CA ASP A 159 10.46 14.67 -11.94
C ASP A 159 10.44 16.15 -11.59
N ALA A 160 9.66 16.94 -12.33
CA ALA A 160 9.57 18.40 -12.12
C ALA A 160 9.00 18.80 -10.75
N ASN A 161 8.33 17.88 -10.04
CA ASN A 161 7.61 18.19 -8.80
C ASN A 161 8.30 17.68 -7.54
N ARG A 162 9.43 16.97 -7.65
CA ARG A 162 10.14 16.38 -6.51
C ARG A 162 11.55 15.97 -6.88
N MET A 163 12.35 15.66 -5.88
CA MET A 163 13.60 14.94 -6.07
C MET A 163 13.46 13.47 -5.69
N PHE A 164 14.34 12.63 -6.20
CA PHE A 164 14.53 11.28 -5.71
C PHE A 164 15.68 11.27 -4.69
N LEU A 165 15.66 10.35 -3.72
CA LEU A 165 16.70 10.34 -2.68
C LEU A 165 18.09 10.13 -3.28
N ASN A 166 18.22 9.32 -4.33
CA ASN A 166 19.50 9.09 -5.00
C ASN A 166 19.94 10.23 -5.92
N GLU A 167 19.18 11.32 -6.00
CA GLU A 167 19.58 12.56 -6.66
C GLU A 167 20.09 13.60 -5.66
N LEU A 168 19.92 13.41 -4.36
CA LEU A 168 20.41 14.34 -3.33
C LEU A 168 21.94 14.26 -3.20
N GLU A 169 22.55 15.23 -2.52
CA GLU A 169 24.00 15.18 -2.23
C GLU A 169 24.34 13.98 -1.32
N ALA A 170 25.56 13.46 -1.43
CA ALA A 170 25.95 12.20 -0.79
C ALA A 170 25.88 12.26 0.75
N ASP A 171 26.20 13.41 1.34
CA ASP A 171 26.07 13.70 2.76
C ASP A 171 24.60 13.72 3.22
N VAL A 172 23.70 14.33 2.44
CA VAL A 172 22.26 14.35 2.69
C VAL A 172 21.67 12.93 2.57
N GLN A 173 22.08 12.17 1.55
CA GLN A 173 21.71 10.76 1.42
C GLN A 173 22.11 9.95 2.65
N LYS A 174 23.35 10.17 3.13
CA LYS A 174 23.89 9.53 4.32
C LYS A 174 23.10 9.91 5.58
N ALA A 175 22.78 11.19 5.77
CA ALA A 175 21.98 11.66 6.91
C ALA A 175 20.61 10.97 6.97
N VAL A 176 19.92 10.84 5.82
CA VAL A 176 18.65 10.11 5.74
C VAL A 176 18.85 8.64 6.12
N ILE A 177 19.84 7.95 5.54
CA ILE A 177 20.10 6.52 5.85
C ILE A 177 20.44 6.33 7.33
N ASP A 178 21.30 7.18 7.88
CA ASP A 178 21.75 7.11 9.28
C ASP A 178 20.59 7.33 10.24
N PHE A 179 19.71 8.31 9.97
CA PHE A 179 18.52 8.54 10.78
C PHE A 179 17.60 7.32 10.84
N PHE A 180 17.25 6.73 9.68
CA PHE A 180 16.41 5.53 9.66
C PHE A 180 17.12 4.30 10.24
N THR A 181 18.45 4.25 10.18
CA THR A 181 19.25 3.17 10.77
C THR A 181 19.27 3.25 12.29
N ALA A 182 19.53 4.44 12.84
CA ALA A 182 19.56 4.68 14.27
C ALA A 182 18.18 4.50 14.94
N ASN A 183 17.10 4.76 14.20
CA ASN A 183 15.72 4.72 14.73
C ASN A 183 14.89 3.52 14.21
N ARG A 184 15.55 2.48 13.67
CA ARG A 184 14.89 1.36 12.98
C ARG A 184 13.75 0.73 13.80
N GLU A 185 14.05 0.33 15.03
CA GLU A 185 13.11 -0.45 15.85
C GLU A 185 11.84 0.35 16.14
N MET A 186 12.00 1.59 16.58
CA MET A 186 10.90 2.53 16.83
C MET A 186 10.08 2.77 15.56
N ILE A 187 10.73 3.12 14.43
CA ILE A 187 10.02 3.40 13.17
C ILE A 187 9.25 2.17 12.68
N VAL A 188 9.85 0.98 12.69
CA VAL A 188 9.17 -0.23 12.22
C VAL A 188 8.00 -0.58 13.13
N SER A 189 8.18 -0.47 14.45
CA SER A 189 7.09 -0.67 15.42
C SER A 189 5.90 0.26 15.15
N ASP A 190 6.16 1.56 15.01
CA ASP A 190 5.12 2.57 14.76
C ASP A 190 4.34 2.30 13.45
N LEU A 191 5.02 1.78 12.43
CA LEU A 191 4.40 1.47 11.15
C LEU A 191 3.41 0.29 11.22
N PHE A 192 3.59 -0.62 12.17
CA PHE A 192 2.75 -1.82 12.33
C PHE A 192 1.74 -1.72 13.48
N SER A 193 2.19 -1.40 14.69
CA SER A 193 1.36 -1.58 15.90
C SER A 193 0.35 -0.45 16.12
N GLY A 194 0.59 0.76 15.61
CA GLY A 194 -0.19 1.94 16.04
C GLY A 194 -0.07 2.20 17.55
N ASP A 195 -0.77 3.22 18.06
CA ASP A 195 -0.71 3.60 19.48
C ASP A 195 -1.95 3.08 20.24
N GLY A 196 -1.77 2.62 21.48
CA GLY A 196 -2.87 2.45 22.46
C GLY A 196 -3.60 1.10 22.49
N ALA A 197 -4.79 1.09 23.10
CA ALA A 197 -5.58 -0.11 23.45
C ALA A 197 -6.20 -0.88 22.26
N HIS A 198 -5.98 -0.39 21.03
CA HIS A 198 -6.50 -0.97 19.79
C HIS A 198 -5.38 -1.43 18.84
N ALA A 199 -4.15 -1.61 19.37
CA ALA A 199 -3.05 -2.21 18.63
C ALA A 199 -3.45 -3.62 18.14
N ALA A 200 -3.24 -3.88 16.86
CA ALA A 200 -3.48 -5.20 16.29
C ALA A 200 -2.36 -6.14 16.72
N GLY A 201 -2.61 -7.00 17.72
CA GLY A 201 -1.63 -8.01 18.17
C GLY A 201 -1.35 -9.10 17.14
N TRP A 202 -2.15 -9.16 16.08
CA TRP A 202 -2.02 -10.13 14.99
C TRP A 202 -2.03 -9.47 13.62
N VAL A 203 -1.23 -10.03 12.72
CA VAL A 203 -1.24 -9.71 11.29
C VAL A 203 -1.61 -10.96 10.50
N MET A 204 -2.72 -10.88 9.76
CA MET A 204 -3.19 -11.91 8.86
C MET A 204 -2.94 -11.50 7.41
N VAL A 205 -2.31 -12.37 6.62
CA VAL A 205 -2.19 -12.20 5.18
C VAL A 205 -3.05 -13.22 4.48
N ALA A 206 -3.90 -12.72 3.57
CA ALA A 206 -4.80 -13.49 2.74
C ALA A 206 -4.27 -13.51 1.30
N LEU A 207 -3.75 -14.65 0.84
CA LEU A 207 -3.34 -14.83 -0.55
C LEU A 207 -4.46 -15.50 -1.35
N LYS A 208 -5.09 -14.73 -2.23
CA LYS A 208 -6.19 -15.18 -3.10
C LYS A 208 -5.77 -15.11 -4.58
N SER A 209 -4.77 -15.92 -4.94
CA SER A 209 -4.18 -15.98 -6.30
C SER A 209 -4.81 -17.04 -7.22
N ALA A 210 -6.12 -17.29 -7.07
CA ALA A 210 -6.94 -18.35 -7.70
C ALA A 210 -6.90 -19.75 -7.04
N ASP A 211 -7.95 -20.53 -7.33
CA ASP A 211 -8.43 -21.85 -6.84
C ASP A 211 -8.46 -22.14 -5.33
N LYS A 212 -7.40 -21.81 -4.57
CA LYS A 212 -7.38 -22.05 -3.10
C LYS A 212 -6.75 -20.88 -2.35
N PRO A 213 -7.54 -20.13 -1.56
CA PRO A 213 -7.01 -19.13 -0.65
C PRO A 213 -5.99 -19.74 0.31
N ARG A 214 -4.91 -19.01 0.58
CA ARG A 214 -3.95 -19.32 1.64
C ARG A 214 -3.96 -18.20 2.66
N TRP A 215 -3.77 -18.56 3.92
CA TRP A 215 -3.69 -17.61 5.03
C TRP A 215 -2.42 -17.85 5.81
N VAL A 216 -1.79 -16.78 6.28
CA VAL A 216 -0.77 -16.84 7.32
C VAL A 216 -1.14 -15.83 8.40
N LEU A 217 -1.04 -16.26 9.65
CA LEU A 217 -1.32 -15.45 10.83
C LEU A 217 -0.06 -15.41 11.68
N ARG A 218 0.42 -14.21 12.00
CA ARG A 218 1.61 -13.97 12.82
C ARG A 218 1.32 -12.93 13.88
N THR A 219 2.09 -12.96 14.96
CA THR A 219 2.06 -11.86 15.94
C THR A 219 2.57 -10.58 15.29
N ASP A 220 2.19 -9.44 15.84
CA ASP A 220 2.75 -8.14 15.45
C ASP A 220 4.26 -8.08 15.70
N ALA A 221 4.74 -8.61 16.83
CA ALA A 221 6.15 -8.69 17.17
C ALA A 221 6.97 -9.46 16.12
N ASP A 222 6.50 -10.64 15.70
CA ASP A 222 7.15 -11.42 14.64
C ASP A 222 7.12 -10.68 13.30
N THR A 223 6.01 -9.99 13.02
CA THR A 223 5.85 -9.21 11.79
C THR A 223 6.80 -8.02 11.75
N ILE A 224 6.93 -7.28 12.85
CA ILE A 224 7.86 -6.15 13.04
C ILE A 224 9.29 -6.62 12.83
N LYS A 225 9.68 -7.70 13.51
CA LYS A 225 11.01 -8.30 13.37
C LYS A 225 11.27 -8.68 11.92
N PHE A 226 10.36 -9.43 11.30
CA PHE A 226 10.50 -9.88 9.94
C PHE A 226 10.60 -8.72 8.94
N PHE A 227 9.75 -7.71 9.01
CA PHE A 227 9.83 -6.62 8.04
C PHE A 227 10.96 -5.62 8.30
N GLY A 228 11.42 -5.49 9.56
CA GLY A 228 12.55 -4.64 9.94
C GLY A 228 13.93 -5.21 9.58
N GLU A 229 14.03 -6.52 9.35
CA GLU A 229 15.26 -7.18 8.93
C GLU A 229 15.74 -6.76 7.53
N GLY A 230 17.06 -6.64 7.37
CA GLY A 230 17.72 -6.28 6.12
C GLY A 230 18.43 -4.92 6.18
N LYS A 231 19.01 -4.52 5.04
CA LYS A 231 19.75 -3.27 4.92
C LYS A 231 18.79 -2.08 4.77
N ILE A 232 19.14 -0.95 5.37
CA ILE A 232 18.55 0.34 5.04
C ILE A 232 19.38 0.98 3.93
N ALA A 233 18.76 1.19 2.77
CA ALA A 233 19.49 1.64 1.58
C ALA A 233 18.57 2.33 0.57
N LEU A 234 19.15 3.22 -0.23
CA LEU A 234 18.46 3.76 -1.38
C LEU A 234 18.31 2.68 -2.47
N THR A 235 17.18 2.72 -3.14
CA THR A 235 16.91 1.90 -4.33
C THR A 235 17.41 2.59 -5.59
N ARG A 236 17.60 1.82 -6.68
CA ARG A 236 17.93 2.38 -8.01
C ARG A 236 16.89 3.41 -8.49
N ASN A 237 15.64 3.21 -8.10
CA ASN A 237 14.53 4.11 -8.40
C ASN A 237 14.43 5.28 -7.42
N GLY A 238 15.39 5.46 -6.51
CA GLY A 238 15.48 6.63 -5.63
C GLY A 238 14.49 6.68 -4.47
N ASN A 239 13.86 5.56 -4.13
CA ASN A 239 13.14 5.35 -2.86
C ASN A 239 14.08 4.82 -1.78
N LEU A 240 13.62 4.77 -0.52
CA LEU A 240 14.35 4.14 0.59
C LEU A 240 13.78 2.74 0.88
N LYS A 241 14.66 1.76 1.01
CA LYS A 241 14.34 0.46 1.62
C LYS A 241 14.73 0.50 3.09
N ILE A 242 13.82 0.09 3.96
CA ILE A 242 14.00 -0.07 5.41
C ILE A 242 13.78 -1.55 5.70
N GLY A 243 14.85 -2.34 5.64
CA GLY A 243 14.71 -3.79 5.65
C GLY A 243 13.85 -4.26 4.46
N ARG A 244 12.72 -4.93 4.74
CA ARG A 244 11.76 -5.39 3.73
C ARG A 244 10.66 -4.36 3.41
N ILE A 245 10.67 -3.20 4.05
CA ILE A 245 9.70 -2.10 3.85
C ILE A 245 10.22 -1.13 2.78
N THR A 246 9.33 -0.65 1.91
CA THR A 246 9.61 0.45 0.97
C THR A 246 8.99 1.74 1.48
N MET A 247 9.81 2.77 1.67
CA MET A 247 9.35 4.15 1.84
C MET A 247 9.38 4.88 0.49
N GLN A 248 8.26 5.49 0.12
CA GLN A 248 8.09 6.17 -1.15
C GLN A 248 7.20 7.40 -1.03
N ARG A 249 7.32 8.34 -1.97
CA ARG A 249 6.25 9.31 -2.22
C ARG A 249 4.97 8.55 -2.58
N LYS A 250 3.83 8.96 -2.03
CA LYS A 250 2.52 8.38 -2.33
C LYS A 250 2.25 8.36 -3.85
N GLY A 251 2.40 9.52 -4.49
CA GLY A 251 2.13 9.68 -5.91
C GLY A 251 0.68 9.37 -6.29
N GLY A 252 0.35 9.52 -7.58
CA GLY A 252 -0.98 9.24 -8.10
C GLY A 252 -2.04 10.25 -7.63
N ASP A 253 -3.20 9.75 -7.21
CA ASP A 253 -4.39 10.53 -6.76
C ASP A 253 -4.89 11.59 -7.76
N GLY A 254 -4.56 11.42 -9.04
CA GLY A 254 -4.89 12.38 -10.09
C GLY A 254 -4.12 13.70 -9.99
N GLY A 255 -2.97 13.72 -9.30
CA GLY A 255 -2.15 14.92 -9.12
C GLY A 255 -2.56 15.79 -7.93
N ARG A 256 -3.52 15.35 -7.10
CA ARG A 256 -3.92 16.05 -5.87
C ARG A 256 -2.76 16.19 -4.90
N GLU A 257 -2.86 17.16 -3.99
CA GLU A 257 -1.87 17.41 -2.94
C GLU A 257 -1.56 16.16 -2.09
N THR A 258 -2.52 15.25 -1.89
CA THR A 258 -2.31 13.98 -1.18
C THR A 258 -1.26 13.06 -1.84
N ALA A 259 -0.92 13.29 -3.10
CA ALA A 259 0.17 12.61 -3.79
C ALA A 259 1.55 12.93 -3.18
N LYS A 260 1.67 14.03 -2.44
CA LYS A 260 2.88 14.45 -1.72
C LYS A 260 3.03 13.84 -0.32
N MET A 261 2.10 12.99 0.12
CA MET A 261 2.28 12.27 1.38
C MET A 261 3.44 11.26 1.30
N LEU A 262 4.09 11.02 2.43
CA LEU A 262 5.03 9.92 2.59
C LEU A 262 4.25 8.62 2.80
N GLN A 263 4.64 7.54 2.12
CA GLN A 263 3.93 6.27 2.11
C GLN A 263 4.89 5.10 2.36
N PHE A 264 4.46 4.16 3.20
CA PHE A 264 5.18 2.92 3.49
C PHE A 264 4.42 1.73 2.93
N LYS A 265 5.15 0.83 2.26
CA LYS A 265 4.60 -0.39 1.67
C LYS A 265 5.45 -1.61 1.98
N ILE A 266 4.79 -2.74 2.10
CA ILE A 266 5.42 -4.06 2.19
C ILE A 266 4.89 -4.97 1.09
N ASN A 267 5.56 -6.09 0.85
CA ASN A 267 4.95 -7.24 0.22
C ASN A 267 4.48 -8.20 1.34
N PRO A 268 3.17 -8.25 1.67
CA PRO A 268 2.68 -9.12 2.73
C PRO A 268 2.89 -10.61 2.45
N ALA A 269 2.93 -11.01 1.18
CA ALA A 269 3.09 -12.42 0.81
C ALA A 269 4.42 -13.02 1.29
N LEU A 270 5.42 -12.18 1.60
CA LEU A 270 6.69 -12.63 2.19
C LEU A 270 6.50 -13.30 3.56
N LEU A 271 5.40 -13.03 4.29
CA LEU A 271 5.13 -13.67 5.57
C LEU A 271 4.84 -15.17 5.45
N PHE A 272 4.48 -15.67 4.27
CA PHE A 272 4.35 -17.12 4.04
C PHE A 272 5.70 -17.86 4.09
N ASP A 273 6.80 -17.14 3.86
CA ASP A 273 8.16 -17.70 3.87
C ASP A 273 8.93 -17.37 5.16
N ALA A 274 8.30 -16.60 6.08
CA ALA A 274 8.86 -16.28 7.38
C ALA A 274 8.93 -17.57 8.22
N LYS A 275 10.14 -17.90 8.69
CA LYS A 275 10.40 -19.06 9.56
C LYS A 275 10.21 -18.69 11.02
#